data_AF-A0A0A2LJ45-F1
#
_entry.id   AF-A0A0A2LJ45-F1
#
_cell.length_a   1.000
_cell.length_b   1.000
_cell.length_c   1.000
_cell.angle_alpha   90.00
_cell.angle_beta   90.00
_cell.angle_gamma   90.00
#
_symmetry.space_group_name_H-M   'P 1'
#
loop_
_entity.id
_entity.type
_entity.pdbx_description
1 polymer ?
#
loop_
_entity_poly.entity_id
_entity_poly.type
_entity_poly.pdbx_seq_one_letter_code
_entity_poly.pdbx_strand_id
1 'polypeptide(L)'
;MTEKKWITRFIFLESVAGVPGMVAGMLRHLKSIRRMRRDNGWIETLLEEAYNERMHLLSFLKLAEPSQTMRLMVLGAQWVFFSGFSLAYLISPQICHRFVGYLEEEAVITYSKAIRDLENGHLPGWEGLQAPEMAIKYWQMPEGQRCMHSLLLYVRADEAKHRDVNHALGNLDQNTDPNPFAARVGVQVRSVAGSTGGLCQLQVDSRKET
;
A
#
# COMPACT_ATOMS: atom_id res chain seq x y z
N MET A 1 -11.75 14.48 -16.41
CA MET A 1 -11.10 13.56 -17.38
C MET A 1 -12.11 12.46 -17.74
N THR A 2 -12.00 11.70 -18.84
CA THR A 2 -12.96 10.60 -19.12
C THR A 2 -12.60 9.33 -18.36
N GLU A 3 -13.56 8.43 -18.12
CA GLU A 3 -13.39 7.14 -17.43
C GLU A 3 -12.26 6.32 -18.04
N LYS A 4 -12.26 6.19 -19.38
CA LYS A 4 -11.22 5.46 -20.11
C LYS A 4 -9.83 6.06 -19.87
N LYS A 5 -9.71 7.39 -19.81
CA LYS A 5 -8.42 8.05 -19.54
C LYS A 5 -7.98 7.83 -18.10
N TRP A 6 -8.90 7.86 -17.14
CA TRP A 6 -8.60 7.53 -15.74
C TRP A 6 -8.11 6.08 -15.59
N ILE A 7 -8.86 5.09 -16.10
CA ILE A 7 -8.45 3.68 -16.04
C ILE A 7 -7.10 3.46 -16.74
N THR A 8 -6.90 4.07 -17.92
CA THR A 8 -5.60 3.96 -18.62
C THR A 8 -4.46 4.51 -17.78
N ARG A 9 -4.67 5.66 -17.11
CA ARG A 9 -3.69 6.27 -16.21
C ARG A 9 -3.38 5.37 -15.02
N PHE A 10 -4.40 4.85 -14.34
CA PHE A 10 -4.23 3.95 -13.20
C PHE A 10 -3.46 2.70 -13.63
N ILE A 11 -3.92 1.98 -14.65
CA ILE A 11 -3.22 0.77 -15.14
C ILE A 11 -1.73 1.03 -15.44
N PHE A 12 -1.39 2.18 -16.03
CA PHE A 12 0.02 2.50 -16.26
C PHE A 12 0.79 2.71 -14.97
N LEU A 13 0.29 3.57 -14.08
CA LEU A 13 1.00 3.95 -12.86
C LEU A 13 1.12 2.78 -11.89
N GLU A 14 0.03 2.03 -11.66
CA GLU A 14 0.02 0.84 -10.79
C GLU A 14 0.96 -0.27 -11.29
N SER A 15 1.20 -0.34 -12.60
CA SER A 15 2.16 -1.29 -13.17
C SER A 15 3.62 -0.99 -12.82
N VAL A 16 3.91 0.24 -12.38
CA VAL A 16 5.24 0.70 -11.97
C VAL A 16 5.31 0.85 -10.45
N ALA A 17 4.21 1.23 -9.79
CA ALA A 17 4.13 1.46 -8.34
C ALA A 17 4.43 0.21 -7.51
N GLY A 18 4.16 -1.00 -8.02
CA GLY A 18 4.55 -2.25 -7.34
C GLY A 18 6.06 -2.57 -7.34
N VAL A 19 6.90 -1.80 -8.05
CA VAL A 19 8.34 -2.09 -8.21
C VAL A 19 9.18 -1.67 -6.98
N PRO A 20 9.05 -0.45 -6.43
CA PRO A 20 9.89 0.03 -5.33
C PRO A 20 9.84 -0.85 -4.08
N GLY A 21 8.65 -1.20 -3.58
CA GLY A 21 8.48 -2.06 -2.41
C GLY A 21 9.14 -3.43 -2.61
N MET A 22 9.01 -4.01 -3.81
CA MET A 22 9.62 -5.30 -4.15
C MET A 22 11.14 -5.22 -4.15
N VAL A 23 11.72 -4.19 -4.79
CA VAL A 23 13.17 -3.98 -4.84
C VAL A 23 13.73 -3.73 -3.44
N ALA A 24 13.10 -2.84 -2.68
CA ALA A 24 13.51 -2.49 -1.32
C ALA A 24 13.44 -3.71 -0.40
N GLY A 25 12.30 -4.43 -0.38
CA GLY A 25 12.11 -5.65 0.39
C GLY A 25 13.13 -6.74 0.03
N MET A 26 13.36 -6.98 -1.27
CA MET A 26 14.37 -7.93 -1.75
C MET A 26 15.79 -7.55 -1.30
N LEU A 27 16.20 -6.30 -1.47
CA LEU A 27 17.56 -5.86 -1.11
C LEU A 27 17.80 -5.90 0.40
N ARG A 28 16.78 -5.54 1.20
CA ARG A 28 16.81 -5.68 2.67
C ARG A 28 16.84 -7.15 3.10
N HIS A 29 16.06 -8.01 2.45
CA HIS A 29 16.06 -9.46 2.68
C HIS A 29 17.44 -10.08 2.44
N LEU A 30 18.04 -9.83 1.27
CA LEU A 30 19.38 -10.29 0.95
C LEU A 30 20.44 -9.71 1.91
N LYS A 31 20.22 -8.50 2.45
CA LYS A 31 21.11 -7.86 3.42
C LYS A 31 21.04 -8.51 4.79
N SER A 32 19.83 -8.82 5.24
CA SER A 32 19.58 -9.53 6.50
C SER A 32 20.26 -10.90 6.48
N ILE A 33 20.06 -11.69 5.42
CA ILE A 33 20.64 -13.04 5.31
C ILE A 33 22.17 -12.97 5.22
N ARG A 34 22.74 -12.15 4.33
CA ARG A 34 24.21 -12.12 4.17
C ARG A 34 24.95 -11.58 5.39
N ARG A 35 24.28 -10.83 6.26
CA ARG A 35 24.85 -10.29 7.51
C ARG A 35 24.43 -11.07 8.75
N MET A 36 23.55 -12.06 8.63
CA MET A 36 22.96 -12.82 9.74
C MET A 36 22.36 -11.91 10.82
N ARG A 37 21.58 -10.88 10.40
CA ARG A 37 20.96 -9.88 11.30
C ARG A 37 19.46 -9.79 11.09
N ARG A 38 18.73 -9.44 12.15
CA ARG A 38 17.30 -9.07 12.05
C ARG A 38 17.12 -7.83 11.19
N ASP A 39 15.98 -7.77 10.50
CA ASP A 39 15.57 -6.63 9.68
C ASP A 39 14.65 -5.64 10.41
N ASN A 40 14.07 -6.07 11.54
CA ASN A 40 13.15 -5.29 12.39
C ASN A 40 11.81 -4.94 11.71
N GLY A 41 11.30 -5.83 10.86
CA GLY A 41 9.90 -5.81 10.38
C GLY A 41 9.66 -5.01 9.10
N TRP A 42 10.71 -4.58 8.39
CA TRP A 42 10.59 -3.76 7.19
C TRP A 42 10.35 -4.60 5.92
N ILE A 43 10.96 -5.79 5.80
CA ILE A 43 10.81 -6.66 4.64
C ILE A 43 9.34 -7.01 4.41
N GLU A 44 8.61 -7.39 5.46
CA GLU A 44 7.20 -7.76 5.35
C GLU A 44 6.37 -6.57 4.85
N THR A 45 6.48 -5.41 5.49
CA THR A 45 5.74 -4.20 5.09
C THR A 45 6.02 -3.78 3.64
N LEU A 46 7.27 -3.84 3.18
CA LEU A 46 7.63 -3.44 1.81
C LEU A 46 7.14 -4.46 0.75
N LEU A 47 7.11 -5.74 1.09
CA LEU A 47 6.54 -6.77 0.21
C LEU A 47 5.01 -6.72 0.21
N GLU A 48 4.38 -6.38 1.34
CA GLU A 48 2.95 -6.13 1.43
C GLU A 48 2.53 -4.92 0.60
N GLU A 49 3.30 -3.82 0.64
CA GLU A 49 3.12 -2.65 -0.23
C GLU A 49 3.15 -3.07 -1.70
N ALA A 50 4.22 -3.72 -2.15
CA ALA A 50 4.33 -4.20 -3.53
C ALA A 50 3.19 -5.15 -3.95
N TYR A 51 2.70 -5.97 -3.02
CA TYR A 51 1.54 -6.82 -3.27
C TYR A 51 0.25 -5.99 -3.39
N ASN A 52 0.05 -5.00 -2.53
CA ASN A 52 -1.11 -4.12 -2.51
C ASN A 52 -1.24 -3.31 -3.80
N GLU A 53 -0.16 -2.66 -4.25
CA GLU A 53 -0.04 -1.98 -5.55
C GLU A 53 -0.43 -2.90 -6.72
N ARG A 54 0.03 -4.16 -6.68
CA ARG A 54 -0.36 -5.16 -7.70
C ARG A 54 -1.86 -5.47 -7.63
N MET A 55 -2.48 -5.46 -6.45
CA MET A 55 -3.92 -5.65 -6.32
C MET A 55 -4.71 -4.46 -6.86
N HIS A 56 -4.19 -3.23 -6.78
CA HIS A 56 -4.76 -2.07 -7.46
C HIS A 56 -4.77 -2.29 -8.98
N LEU A 57 -3.60 -2.61 -9.56
CA LEU A 57 -3.45 -2.91 -10.99
C LEU A 57 -4.44 -3.98 -11.45
N LEU A 58 -4.46 -5.13 -10.77
CA LEU A 58 -5.32 -6.26 -11.15
C LEU A 58 -6.80 -5.91 -11.05
N SER A 59 -7.19 -5.04 -10.11
CA SER A 59 -8.55 -4.54 -9.99
C SER A 59 -8.93 -3.67 -11.20
N PHE A 60 -8.07 -2.72 -11.60
CA PHE A 60 -8.36 -1.87 -12.77
C PHE A 60 -8.31 -2.62 -14.10
N LEU A 61 -7.50 -3.68 -14.21
CA LEU A 61 -7.50 -4.57 -15.38
C LEU A 61 -8.81 -5.35 -15.57
N LYS A 62 -9.66 -5.45 -14.53
CA LYS A 62 -11.02 -5.99 -14.69
C LYS A 62 -12.00 -4.99 -15.32
N LEU A 63 -11.63 -3.71 -15.38
CA LEU A 63 -12.46 -2.64 -15.94
C LEU A 63 -12.04 -2.26 -17.36
N ALA A 64 -10.81 -2.55 -17.77
CA ALA A 64 -10.34 -2.31 -19.13
C ALA A 64 -9.21 -3.26 -19.56
N GLU A 65 -9.19 -3.58 -20.85
CA GLU A 65 -8.09 -4.32 -21.46
C GLU A 65 -7.02 -3.37 -22.03
N PRO A 66 -5.75 -3.48 -21.59
CA PRO A 66 -4.67 -2.65 -22.12
C PRO A 66 -4.26 -3.10 -23.52
N SER A 67 -4.01 -2.13 -24.40
CA SER A 67 -3.52 -2.36 -25.76
C SER A 67 -2.12 -3.00 -25.78
N GLN A 68 -1.74 -3.60 -26.90
CA GLN A 68 -0.38 -4.17 -27.08
C GLN A 68 0.71 -3.09 -26.92
N THR A 69 0.47 -1.89 -27.44
CA THR A 69 1.36 -0.74 -27.26
C THR A 69 1.53 -0.37 -25.79
N MET A 70 0.43 -0.34 -25.03
CA MET A 70 0.47 -0.10 -23.59
C MET A 70 1.31 -1.15 -22.86
N ARG A 71 1.11 -2.44 -23.17
CA ARG A 71 1.89 -3.54 -22.57
C ARG A 71 3.38 -3.40 -22.87
N LEU A 72 3.75 -3.01 -24.09
CA LEU A 72 5.15 -2.75 -24.46
C LEU A 72 5.73 -1.55 -23.70
N MET A 73 4.96 -0.47 -23.52
CA MET A 73 5.39 0.68 -22.72
C MET A 73 5.59 0.30 -21.25
N VAL A 74 4.69 -0.49 -20.67
CA VAL A 74 4.84 -1.01 -19.29
C VAL A 74 6.12 -1.82 -19.15
N LEU A 75 6.42 -2.72 -20.10
CA LEU A 75 7.65 -3.51 -20.08
C LEU A 75 8.90 -2.61 -20.12
N GLY A 76 8.91 -1.61 -21.00
CA GLY A 76 10.02 -0.64 -21.09
C GLY A 76 10.17 0.20 -19.82
N ALA A 77 9.06 0.71 -19.28
CA ALA A 77 9.04 1.51 -18.06
C ALA A 77 9.54 0.70 -16.86
N GLN A 78 9.05 -0.55 -16.70
CA GLN A 78 9.52 -1.46 -15.64
C GLN A 78 11.01 -1.75 -15.77
N TRP A 79 11.52 -2.02 -16.98
CA TRP A 79 12.94 -2.30 -17.17
C TRP A 79 13.84 -1.12 -16.75
N VAL A 80 13.51 0.09 -17.22
CA VAL A 80 14.25 1.31 -16.85
C VAL A 80 14.14 1.59 -15.36
N PHE A 81 12.92 1.57 -14.83
CA PHE A 81 12.66 1.96 -13.45
C PHE A 81 13.20 0.94 -12.45
N PHE A 82 13.02 -0.36 -12.68
CA PHE A 82 13.61 -1.41 -11.85
C PHE A 82 15.13 -1.29 -11.79
N SER A 83 15.78 -1.14 -12.94
CA SER A 83 17.25 -1.06 -13.01
C SER A 83 17.77 0.20 -12.32
N GLY A 84 17.18 1.36 -12.62
CA GLY A 84 17.57 2.64 -12.03
C GLY A 84 17.30 2.72 -10.54
N PHE A 85 16.09 2.31 -10.10
CA PHE A 85 15.71 2.31 -8.69
C PHE A 85 16.53 1.32 -7.88
N SER A 86 16.84 0.12 -8.41
CA SER A 86 17.71 -0.85 -7.73
C SER A 86 19.11 -0.28 -7.48
N LEU A 87 19.70 0.38 -8.49
CA LEU A 87 21.00 1.02 -8.33
C LEU A 87 20.93 2.19 -7.32
N ALA A 88 19.90 3.03 -7.43
CA ALA A 88 19.69 4.13 -6.50
C ALA A 88 19.51 3.64 -5.05
N TYR A 89 18.78 2.54 -4.84
CA TYR A 89 18.54 1.98 -3.52
C TYR A 89 19.82 1.41 -2.89
N LEU A 90 20.72 0.84 -3.69
CA LEU A 90 22.04 0.41 -3.22
C LEU A 90 22.91 1.60 -2.77
N ILE A 91 22.72 2.78 -3.38
CA ILE A 91 23.45 4.00 -3.05
C ILE A 91 22.83 4.71 -1.83
N SER A 92 21.53 4.95 -1.85
CA SER A 92 20.80 5.66 -0.80
C SER A 92 19.35 5.20 -0.68
N PRO A 93 19.06 4.26 0.25
CA PRO A 93 17.69 3.85 0.56
C PRO A 93 16.81 5.01 1.04
N GLN A 94 17.39 5.96 1.79
CA GLN A 94 16.66 7.11 2.34
C GLN A 94 16.09 8.01 1.24
N ILE A 95 16.88 8.29 0.20
CA ILE A 95 16.42 9.08 -0.95
C ILE A 95 15.35 8.31 -1.72
N CYS A 96 15.53 7.00 -1.92
CA CYS A 96 14.52 6.15 -2.57
C CYS A 96 13.18 6.17 -1.82
N HIS A 97 13.19 5.98 -0.51
CA HIS A 97 11.96 6.02 0.29
C HIS A 97 11.34 7.41 0.31
N ARG A 98 12.14 8.48 0.34
CA ARG A 98 11.61 9.84 0.22
C ARG A 98 10.97 10.09 -1.15
N PHE A 99 11.59 9.59 -2.22
CA PHE A 99 11.06 9.68 -3.56
C PHE A 99 9.72 8.94 -3.70
N VAL A 100 9.63 7.71 -3.19
CA VAL A 100 8.37 6.95 -3.16
C VAL A 100 7.31 7.69 -2.36
N GLY A 101 7.63 8.21 -1.17
CA GLY A 101 6.68 9.00 -0.38
C GLY A 101 6.04 10.16 -1.18
N TYR A 102 6.82 10.89 -1.99
CA TYR A 102 6.29 11.92 -2.86
C TYR A 102 5.48 11.39 -4.07
N LEU A 103 5.81 10.20 -4.60
CA LEU A 103 4.95 9.55 -5.59
C LEU A 103 3.57 9.25 -5.00
N GLU A 104 3.54 8.77 -3.76
CA GLU A 104 2.30 8.45 -3.08
C GLU A 104 1.49 9.69 -2.67
N GLU A 105 2.15 10.82 -2.36
CA GLU A 105 1.46 12.11 -2.26
C GLU A 105 0.69 12.45 -3.54
N GLU A 106 1.35 12.29 -4.69
CA GLU A 106 0.72 12.51 -6.00
C GLU A 106 -0.35 11.47 -6.33
N ALA A 107 -0.20 10.22 -5.86
CA ALA A 107 -1.23 9.18 -5.98
C ALA A 107 -2.49 9.55 -5.18
N VAL A 108 -2.34 9.95 -3.91
CA VAL A 108 -3.45 10.43 -3.06
C VAL A 108 -4.17 11.62 -3.70
N ILE A 109 -3.42 12.57 -4.28
CA ILE A 109 -3.98 13.71 -5.02
C ILE A 109 -4.73 13.23 -6.26
N THR A 110 -4.15 12.29 -7.01
CA THR A 110 -4.72 11.73 -8.25
C THR A 110 -6.06 11.04 -7.97
N TYR A 111 -6.12 10.15 -6.98
CA TYR A 111 -7.36 9.47 -6.60
C TYR A 111 -8.39 10.44 -6.02
N SER A 112 -7.96 11.44 -5.25
CA SER A 112 -8.87 12.50 -4.79
C SER A 112 -9.45 13.35 -5.93
N LYS A 113 -8.73 13.53 -7.03
CA LYS A 113 -9.27 14.17 -8.25
C LYS A 113 -10.28 13.26 -8.95
N ALA A 114 -9.99 11.96 -9.08
CA ALA A 114 -10.90 11.01 -9.71
C ALA A 114 -12.21 10.83 -8.92
N ILE A 115 -12.14 10.77 -7.59
CA ILE A 115 -13.31 10.72 -6.71
C ILE A 115 -14.16 11.99 -6.88
N ARG A 116 -13.54 13.17 -6.91
CA ARG A 116 -14.27 14.42 -7.16
C ARG A 116 -14.92 14.48 -8.54
N ASP A 117 -14.23 14.00 -9.58
CA ASP A 117 -14.82 13.89 -10.92
C ASP A 117 -16.05 12.98 -10.91
N LEU A 118 -16.02 11.88 -10.16
CA LEU A 118 -17.15 10.98 -9.97
C LEU A 118 -18.30 11.65 -9.20
N GLU A 119 -18.01 12.26 -8.05
CA GLU A 119 -19.01 12.91 -7.19
C GLU A 119 -19.71 14.10 -7.88
N ASN A 120 -19.02 14.79 -8.80
CA ASN A 120 -19.58 15.88 -9.58
C ASN A 120 -20.37 15.40 -10.83
N GLY A 121 -20.53 14.10 -11.03
CA GLY A 121 -21.25 13.54 -12.18
C GLY A 121 -20.50 13.65 -13.52
N HIS A 122 -19.17 13.87 -13.49
CA HIS A 122 -18.38 13.93 -14.72
C HIS A 122 -18.04 12.54 -15.29
N LEU A 123 -18.35 11.47 -14.55
CA LEU A 123 -18.03 10.08 -14.88
C LEU A 123 -19.30 9.20 -14.83
N PRO A 124 -20.29 9.44 -15.70
CA PRO A 124 -21.58 8.75 -15.65
C PRO A 124 -21.45 7.24 -15.83
N GLY A 125 -20.40 6.76 -16.52
CA GLY A 125 -20.15 5.31 -16.68
C GLY A 125 -19.69 4.61 -15.39
N TRP A 126 -19.33 5.36 -14.35
CA TRP A 126 -18.95 4.85 -13.04
C TRP A 126 -20.05 4.97 -12.00
N GLU A 127 -21.12 5.73 -12.28
CA GLU A 127 -22.28 5.82 -11.40
C GLU A 127 -22.96 4.46 -11.29
N GLY A 128 -23.03 3.91 -10.07
CA GLY A 128 -23.60 2.58 -9.83
C GLY A 128 -22.75 1.41 -10.37
N LEU A 129 -21.58 1.67 -10.95
CA LEU A 129 -20.66 0.62 -11.39
C LEU A 129 -20.18 -0.17 -10.17
N GLN A 130 -20.40 -1.48 -10.19
CA GLN A 130 -19.92 -2.36 -9.13
C GLN A 130 -18.40 -2.54 -9.23
N ALA A 131 -17.74 -2.57 -8.08
CA ALA A 131 -16.34 -2.90 -7.98
C ALA A 131 -16.11 -4.36 -8.43
N PRO A 132 -14.96 -4.67 -9.04
CA PRO A 132 -14.63 -6.05 -9.42
C PRO A 132 -14.68 -7.01 -8.22
N GLU A 133 -15.13 -8.25 -8.42
CA GLU A 133 -15.22 -9.25 -7.33
C GLU A 133 -13.89 -9.49 -6.61
N MET A 134 -12.77 -9.43 -7.35
CA MET A 134 -11.43 -9.54 -6.79
C MET A 134 -11.16 -8.41 -5.77
N ALA A 135 -11.56 -7.18 -6.10
CA ALA A 135 -11.42 -6.03 -5.22
C ALA A 135 -12.29 -6.19 -3.98
N ILE A 136 -13.56 -6.56 -4.17
CA ILE A 136 -14.52 -6.79 -3.07
C ILE A 136 -13.95 -7.81 -2.08
N LYS A 137 -13.36 -8.91 -2.58
CA LYS A 137 -12.75 -9.93 -1.73
C LYS A 137 -11.47 -9.43 -1.05
N TYR A 138 -10.61 -8.71 -1.77
CA TYR A 138 -9.33 -8.25 -1.24
C TYR A 138 -9.50 -7.21 -0.12
N TRP A 139 -10.28 -6.16 -0.36
CA TRP A 139 -10.57 -5.12 0.62
C TRP A 139 -11.71 -5.47 1.58
N GLN A 140 -12.30 -6.68 1.44
CA GLN A 140 -13.43 -7.14 2.26
C GLN A 140 -14.58 -6.12 2.30
N MET A 141 -14.94 -5.59 1.14
CA MET A 141 -15.87 -4.46 1.03
C MET A 141 -17.27 -4.84 1.57
N PRO A 142 -17.83 -4.05 2.51
CA PRO A 142 -19.12 -4.38 3.12
C PRO A 142 -20.26 -4.28 2.11
N GLU A 143 -21.34 -5.02 2.38
CA GLU A 143 -22.55 -4.97 1.57
C GLU A 143 -23.10 -3.54 1.49
N GLY A 144 -23.53 -3.12 0.30
CA GLY A 144 -23.97 -1.75 0.03
C GLY A 144 -22.85 -0.75 -0.29
N GLN A 145 -21.57 -1.11 -0.07
CA GLN A 145 -20.42 -0.25 -0.41
C GLN A 145 -19.48 -0.90 -1.44
N ARG A 146 -20.04 -1.69 -2.36
CA ARG A 146 -19.29 -2.48 -3.36
C ARG A 146 -19.20 -1.80 -4.72
N CYS A 147 -19.13 -0.47 -4.77
CA CYS A 147 -19.13 0.31 -6.01
C CYS A 147 -17.76 0.90 -6.34
N MET A 148 -17.64 1.48 -7.54
CA MET A 148 -16.43 2.15 -8.04
C MET A 148 -15.97 3.29 -7.14
N HIS A 149 -16.89 4.07 -6.56
CA HIS A 149 -16.55 5.12 -5.60
C HIS A 149 -15.82 4.56 -4.39
N SER A 150 -16.37 3.51 -3.77
CA SER A 150 -15.72 2.82 -2.65
C SER A 150 -14.37 2.24 -3.03
N LEU A 151 -14.23 1.63 -4.22
CA LEU A 151 -12.95 1.12 -4.69
C LEU A 151 -11.87 2.21 -4.72
N LEU A 152 -12.18 3.38 -5.29
CA LEU A 152 -11.25 4.50 -5.33
C LEU A 152 -10.89 5.02 -3.93
N LEU A 153 -11.83 4.98 -2.98
CA LEU A 153 -11.57 5.35 -1.59
C LEU A 153 -10.61 4.38 -0.90
N TYR A 154 -10.78 3.08 -1.10
CA TYR A 154 -9.88 2.06 -0.55
C TYR A 154 -8.48 2.19 -1.12
N VAL A 155 -8.37 2.29 -2.45
CA VAL A 155 -7.08 2.50 -3.13
C VAL A 155 -6.39 3.76 -2.60
N ARG A 156 -7.09 4.90 -2.54
CA ARG A 156 -6.52 6.14 -2.00
C ARG A 156 -6.04 6.00 -0.54
N ALA A 157 -6.76 5.23 0.27
CA ALA A 157 -6.38 5.01 1.66
C ALA A 157 -5.08 4.18 1.76
N ASP A 158 -4.93 3.19 0.87
CA ASP A 158 -3.69 2.44 0.74
C ASP A 158 -2.53 3.36 0.33
N GLU A 159 -2.72 4.25 -0.66
CA GLU A 159 -1.66 5.21 -1.04
C GLU A 159 -1.27 6.16 0.08
N ALA A 160 -2.24 6.60 0.89
CA ALA A 160 -1.96 7.42 2.06
C ALA A 160 -1.12 6.67 3.09
N LYS A 161 -1.37 5.36 3.26
CA LYS A 161 -0.54 4.49 4.11
C LYS A 161 0.87 4.35 3.51
N HIS A 162 1.00 4.05 2.22
CA HIS A 162 2.30 3.91 1.55
C HIS A 162 3.12 5.20 1.65
N ARG A 163 2.49 6.36 1.45
CA ARG A 163 3.06 7.69 1.67
C ARG A 163 3.68 7.81 3.06
N ASP A 164 2.88 7.58 4.09
CA ASP A 164 3.28 7.80 5.48
C ASP A 164 4.38 6.81 5.90
N VAL A 165 4.27 5.55 5.47
CA VAL A 165 5.28 4.51 5.70
C VAL A 165 6.61 4.87 5.04
N ASN A 166 6.60 5.25 3.76
CA ASN A 166 7.82 5.58 3.03
C ASN A 166 8.47 6.88 3.51
N HIS A 167 7.68 7.92 3.86
CA HIS A 167 8.25 9.12 4.48
C HIS A 167 8.88 8.84 5.84
N ALA A 168 8.23 8.03 6.68
CA ALA A 168 8.79 7.65 7.97
C ALA A 168 10.08 6.84 7.79
N LEU A 169 10.06 5.81 6.93
CA LEU A 169 11.24 5.00 6.65
C LEU A 169 12.38 5.84 6.07
N GLY A 170 12.08 6.81 5.19
CA GLY A 170 13.07 7.75 4.67
C GLY A 170 13.75 8.62 5.73
N ASN A 171 13.14 8.80 6.91
CA ASN A 171 13.69 9.56 8.03
C ASN A 171 14.48 8.71 9.05
N LEU A 172 14.24 7.40 9.08
CA LEU A 172 14.82 6.48 10.05
C LEU A 172 16.21 5.97 9.64
N ASP A 173 16.98 5.48 10.62
CA ASP A 173 18.18 4.68 10.33
C ASP A 173 17.76 3.28 9.85
N GLN A 174 17.95 3.09 8.56
CA GLN A 174 17.68 1.87 7.81
C GLN A 174 18.28 0.60 8.41
N ASN A 175 19.31 0.69 9.26
CA ASN A 175 20.02 -0.46 9.82
C ASN A 175 19.58 -0.85 11.24
N THR A 176 19.04 0.08 12.00
CA THR A 176 18.87 -0.08 13.45
C THR A 176 17.44 0.14 13.89
N ASP A 177 16.74 1.10 13.28
CA ASP A 177 15.41 1.49 13.73
C ASP A 177 14.35 0.43 13.37
N PRO A 178 13.52 0.02 14.35
CA PRO A 178 12.43 -0.91 14.10
C PRO A 178 11.31 -0.27 13.31
N ASN A 179 10.56 -1.09 12.56
CA ASN A 179 9.38 -0.65 11.86
C ASN A 179 8.26 -0.28 12.87
N PRO A 180 7.88 1.00 13.01
CA PRO A 180 6.84 1.40 13.95
C PRO A 180 5.45 0.92 13.52
N PHE A 181 5.27 0.57 12.24
CA PHE A 181 4.01 0.09 11.67
C PHE A 181 3.80 -1.43 11.82
N ALA A 182 4.84 -2.17 12.22
CA ALA A 182 4.74 -3.61 12.46
C ALA A 182 4.07 -3.94 13.82
N ALA A 183 3.94 -2.94 14.71
CA ALA A 183 3.31 -3.12 16.01
C ALA A 183 1.81 -3.38 15.85
N ARG A 184 1.37 -4.63 16.08
CA ARG A 184 -0.04 -4.93 16.29
C ARG A 184 -0.45 -4.37 17.66
N VAL A 185 -1.14 -3.24 17.69
CA VAL A 185 -1.82 -2.79 18.91
C VAL A 185 -2.91 -3.80 19.22
N GLY A 186 -2.62 -4.76 20.09
CA GLY A 186 -3.60 -5.69 20.62
C GLY A 186 -4.57 -4.91 21.50
N VAL A 187 -5.62 -4.35 20.91
CA VAL A 187 -6.76 -3.86 21.69
C VAL A 187 -7.47 -5.09 22.24
N GLN A 188 -7.07 -5.53 23.44
CA GLN A 188 -7.92 -6.41 24.25
C GLN A 188 -9.16 -5.59 24.64
N VAL A 189 -10.21 -5.67 23.83
CA VAL A 189 -11.53 -5.24 24.25
C VAL A 189 -11.98 -6.22 25.32
N ARG A 190 -11.74 -5.89 26.60
CA ARG A 190 -12.37 -6.60 27.71
C ARG A 190 -13.86 -6.34 27.61
N SER A 191 -14.62 -7.37 27.24
CA SER A 191 -16.07 -7.39 27.42
C SER A 191 -16.37 -7.12 28.89
N VAL A 192 -16.99 -5.97 29.18
CA VAL A 192 -17.57 -5.72 30.50
C VAL A 192 -18.94 -6.41 30.52
N ALA A 193 -18.94 -7.71 30.76
CA ALA A 193 -20.14 -8.42 31.15
C ALA A 193 -20.39 -8.11 32.64
N GLY A 194 -21.47 -7.40 32.93
CA GLY A 194 -21.86 -7.09 34.30
C GLY A 194 -22.15 -8.35 35.11
N SER A 195 -21.58 -8.43 36.32
CA SER A 195 -22.27 -8.89 37.53
C SER A 195 -21.32 -8.84 38.73
N THR A 196 -21.69 -7.99 39.69
CA THR A 196 -21.59 -8.19 41.15
C THR A 196 -20.39 -8.96 41.73
N GLY A 197 -19.57 -8.22 42.49
CA GLY A 197 -19.04 -8.69 43.78
C GLY A 197 -17.56 -9.07 43.82
N GLY A 198 -16.83 -8.43 44.73
CA GLY A 198 -15.58 -8.97 45.30
C GLY A 198 -14.31 -8.23 44.91
N LEU A 199 -13.76 -7.46 45.87
CA LEU A 199 -12.38 -6.99 45.86
C LEU A 199 -11.41 -8.14 45.53
N CYS A 200 -10.57 -7.97 44.50
CA CYS A 200 -9.36 -8.77 44.37
C CYS A 200 -8.25 -7.93 43.71
N GLN A 201 -7.05 -8.09 44.25
CA GLN A 201 -5.90 -7.19 44.18
C GLN A 201 -5.33 -7.01 42.76
N LEU A 202 -4.81 -5.81 42.50
CA LEU A 202 -3.90 -5.52 41.39
C LEU A 202 -2.57 -6.25 41.65
N GLN A 203 -2.33 -7.34 40.94
CA GLN A 203 -1.01 -7.96 40.84
C GLN A 203 -0.37 -7.55 39.52
N VAL A 204 0.64 -6.69 39.59
CA VAL A 204 1.52 -6.33 38.47
C VAL A 204 2.52 -7.48 38.32
N ASP A 205 2.33 -8.33 37.31
CA ASP A 205 3.34 -9.34 36.97
C ASP A 205 4.36 -8.72 36.02
N SER A 206 5.58 -8.51 36.53
CA SER A 206 6.75 -8.11 35.79
C SER A 206 7.59 -9.36 35.50
N ARG A 207 7.53 -9.87 34.26
CA ARG A 207 8.50 -10.81 33.67
C ARG A 207 8.70 -10.43 32.21
N LYS A 208 9.80 -9.78 31.83
CA LYS A 208 11.15 -10.30 31.54
C LYS A 208 11.19 -11.34 30.41
N GLU A 209 11.76 -10.87 29.29
CA GLU A 209 12.78 -11.49 28.43
C GLU A 209 12.61 -12.95 27.99
N THR A 210 12.45 -13.14 26.67
CA THR A 210 13.41 -13.85 25.78
C THR A 210 13.22 -13.39 24.34
#